data_AF-A0A2Z6EVP7-F1
#
_entry.id   AF-A0A2Z6EVP7-F1
#
_cell.length_a   1.000
_cell.length_b   1.000
_cell.length_c   1.000
_cell.angle_alpha   90.00
_cell.angle_beta   90.00
_cell.angle_gamma   90.00
#
_symmetry.space_group_name_H-M   'P 1'
#
loop_
_entity.id
_entity.type
_entity.pdbx_description
1 polymer ?
#
loop_
_entity_poly.entity_id
_entity_poly.type
_entity_poly.pdbx_seq_one_letter_code
_entity_poly.pdbx_strand_id
1 'polypeptide(L)'
;MSQVTRKFRAEEIKARLALCSNAQNPPSEPPSSDSPVAVATQSAQTQQSNPSECLAPDYRLGERLIELHSNTLRRLALLELITSIRAHVKFDGLSSTALYILRKPDIEKLISRLLAMNSVCVLIRAHTLNFRCEHIESMEWEEAALQYFVRAQASLTILRSAFPQVTRAQVSRLRKVLAVTPPAKAVHLPLQQLQEIYRIWQKICQEREDNRERYIALHGEFPQFTLTTLCAALNVKVRK
;
A
#
# COMPACT_ATOMS: atom_id res chain seq x y z
N MET A 1 -2.26 1.03 18.10
CA MET A 1 -1.48 0.12 17.23
C MET A 1 -0.83 0.93 16.12
N SER A 2 0.49 0.87 15.99
CA SER A 2 1.32 1.78 15.19
C SER A 2 1.22 1.53 13.67
N GLN A 3 1.12 2.61 12.88
CA GLN A 3 1.07 2.63 11.40
C GLN A 3 2.20 1.83 10.74
N VAL A 4 3.35 1.66 11.41
CA VAL A 4 4.50 0.88 10.92
C VAL A 4 4.15 -0.60 10.70
N THR A 5 3.10 -1.13 11.35
CA THR A 5 2.72 -2.53 11.21
C THR A 5 1.90 -2.88 9.97
N ARG A 6 1.44 -1.91 9.16
CA ARG A 6 0.55 -2.18 8.01
C ARG A 6 1.27 -2.30 6.66
N LYS A 7 2.30 -1.48 6.36
CA LYS A 7 3.07 -1.59 5.11
C LYS A 7 3.75 -2.94 4.95
N PHE A 8 4.21 -3.51 6.07
CA PHE A 8 4.74 -4.88 6.09
C PHE A 8 3.70 -5.92 5.65
N ARG A 9 2.39 -5.67 5.81
CA ARG A 9 1.34 -6.68 5.56
C ARG A 9 1.02 -6.86 4.08
N ALA A 10 0.97 -5.80 3.28
CA ALA A 10 0.70 -5.94 1.85
C ALA A 10 1.87 -6.62 1.12
N GLU A 11 3.11 -6.24 1.46
CA GLU A 11 4.31 -6.90 0.93
C GLU A 11 4.48 -8.31 1.49
N GLU A 12 4.13 -8.59 2.75
CA GLU A 12 4.08 -9.96 3.29
C GLU A 12 3.06 -10.83 2.53
N ILE A 13 1.88 -10.29 2.21
CA ILE A 13 0.88 -11.00 1.40
C ILE A 13 1.43 -11.27 0.00
N LYS A 14 2.06 -10.27 -0.67
CA LYS A 14 2.69 -10.47 -1.98
C LYS A 14 3.83 -11.49 -1.94
N ALA A 15 4.67 -11.46 -0.90
CA ALA A 15 5.75 -12.43 -0.71
C ALA A 15 5.20 -13.85 -0.50
N ARG A 16 4.16 -14.00 0.33
CA ARG A 16 3.46 -15.29 0.50
C ARG A 16 2.82 -15.77 -0.80
N LEU A 17 2.26 -14.88 -1.61
CA LEU A 17 1.72 -15.20 -2.94
C LEU A 17 2.79 -15.71 -3.89
N ALA A 18 4.00 -15.14 -3.85
CA ALA A 18 5.13 -15.61 -4.65
C ALA A 18 5.55 -17.03 -4.25
N LEU A 19 5.62 -17.31 -2.94
CA LEU A 19 5.95 -18.64 -2.43
C LEU A 19 4.90 -19.71 -2.83
N CYS A 20 3.61 -19.39 -2.74
CA CYS A 20 2.53 -20.30 -3.16
C CYS A 20 2.52 -20.57 -4.67
N SER A 21 2.89 -19.59 -5.49
CA SER A 21 2.93 -19.74 -6.96
C SER A 21 4.08 -20.66 -7.40
N ASN A 22 5.19 -20.64 -6.66
CA ASN A 22 6.34 -21.51 -6.92
C ASN A 22 6.11 -22.97 -6.48
N ALA A 23 5.22 -23.24 -5.53
CA ALA A 23 4.90 -24.60 -5.10
C ALA A 23 4.14 -25.43 -6.15
N GLN A 24 3.58 -24.78 -7.20
CA GLN A 24 2.86 -25.45 -8.28
C GLN A 24 3.72 -25.77 -9.52
N ASN A 25 4.99 -25.35 -9.53
CA ASN A 25 5.95 -25.69 -10.59
C ASN A 25 7.26 -26.21 -9.94
N PRO A 26 7.67 -27.47 -10.17
CA PRO A 26 8.94 -27.97 -9.63
C PRO A 26 10.11 -27.14 -10.18
N PRO A 27 11.11 -26.78 -9.34
CA PRO A 27 12.21 -25.93 -9.74
C PRO A 27 13.13 -26.66 -10.72
N SER A 28 13.39 -26.03 -11.86
CA SER A 28 14.54 -26.31 -12.71
C SER A 28 15.79 -25.77 -12.04
N GLU A 29 16.87 -26.56 -12.06
CA GLU A 29 18.13 -26.31 -11.35
C GLU A 29 18.72 -24.90 -11.56
N PRO A 30 19.36 -24.31 -10.53
CA PRO A 30 20.08 -23.06 -10.68
C PRO A 30 21.53 -23.29 -11.14
N PRO A 31 22.08 -22.45 -12.04
CA PRO A 31 23.52 -22.31 -12.18
C PRO A 31 24.09 -21.28 -11.19
N SER A 32 25.34 -21.55 -10.85
CA SER A 32 26.18 -21.02 -9.80
C SER A 32 26.55 -19.53 -9.93
N SER A 33 26.71 -18.92 -8.76
CA SER A 33 27.72 -17.95 -8.31
C SER A 33 28.44 -17.06 -9.33
N ASP A 34 28.39 -15.74 -9.10
CA ASP A 34 29.60 -14.94 -8.81
C ASP A 34 29.25 -13.56 -8.22
N SER A 35 29.91 -13.22 -7.10
CA SER A 35 30.10 -11.87 -6.54
C SER A 35 31.40 -11.30 -7.15
N PRO A 36 31.68 -9.96 -7.19
CA PRO A 36 31.92 -9.17 -5.97
C PRO A 36 31.74 -7.62 -6.05
N VAL A 37 32.11 -7.00 -4.91
CA VAL A 37 32.72 -5.67 -4.70
C VAL A 37 31.82 -4.54 -4.14
N ALA A 38 32.21 -4.13 -2.94
CA ALA A 38 31.81 -2.94 -2.21
C ALA A 38 32.58 -1.69 -2.67
N VAL A 39 31.92 -0.53 -2.69
CA VAL A 39 32.59 0.79 -2.59
C VAL A 39 31.73 1.72 -1.72
N ALA A 40 32.37 2.25 -0.68
CA ALA A 40 31.87 3.30 0.20
C ALA A 40 32.32 4.67 -0.33
N THR A 41 31.48 5.72 -0.31
CA THR A 41 31.95 7.12 -0.25
C THR A 41 30.86 8.11 0.25
N GLN A 42 31.15 8.70 1.41
CA GLN A 42 30.97 10.10 1.87
C GLN A 42 29.58 10.78 1.97
N SER A 43 29.21 11.02 3.23
CA SER A 43 28.95 12.31 3.89
C SER A 43 28.77 13.58 3.04
N ALA A 44 27.62 14.23 3.21
CA ALA A 44 27.47 15.67 3.01
C ALA A 44 26.65 16.26 4.18
N GLN A 45 27.31 17.09 4.99
CA GLN A 45 26.69 17.98 5.97
C GLN A 45 25.98 19.12 5.22
N THR A 46 24.71 19.36 5.52
CA THR A 46 24.03 20.61 5.14
C THR A 46 23.59 21.32 6.42
N GLN A 47 24.13 22.52 6.57
CA GLN A 47 23.92 23.46 7.66
C GLN A 47 22.45 23.86 7.78
N GLN A 48 21.96 23.85 9.02
CA GLN A 48 20.71 24.50 9.42
C GLN A 48 20.88 26.01 9.35
N SER A 49 20.06 26.66 8.52
CA SER A 49 19.79 28.10 8.58
C SER A 49 18.38 28.33 9.10
N ASN A 50 18.26 29.19 10.10
CA ASN A 50 17.05 29.54 10.84
C ASN A 50 15.87 29.96 9.91
N PRO A 51 14.62 29.62 10.28
CA PRO A 51 13.44 30.03 9.54
C PRO A 51 13.09 31.49 9.85
N SER A 52 12.95 32.30 8.81
CA SER A 52 12.30 33.61 8.89
C SER A 52 10.81 33.40 9.16
N GLU A 53 10.30 34.00 10.22
CA GLU A 53 8.88 34.03 10.59
C GLU A 53 8.06 34.67 9.47
N CYS A 54 7.40 33.84 8.66
CA CYS A 54 6.27 34.26 7.85
C CYS A 54 5.04 34.35 8.76
N LEU A 55 4.55 35.58 8.92
CA LEU A 55 3.33 35.97 9.63
C LEU A 55 2.17 35.00 9.34
N ALA A 56 1.70 34.31 10.38
CA ALA A 56 0.57 33.40 10.32
C ALA A 56 -0.76 34.19 10.32
N PRO A 57 -1.66 33.98 9.36
CA PRO A 57 -3.07 34.30 9.50
C PRO A 57 -3.70 33.41 10.58
N ASP A 58 -4.67 33.94 11.33
CA ASP A 58 -5.49 33.22 12.32
C ASP A 58 -6.19 32.00 11.69
N TYR A 59 -5.56 30.82 11.78
CA TYR A 59 -6.17 29.55 11.41
C TYR A 59 -6.74 28.87 12.65
N ARG A 60 -8.08 28.81 12.70
CA ARG A 60 -8.85 28.07 13.70
C ARG A 60 -8.31 26.64 13.86
N LEU A 61 -8.24 26.18 15.11
CA LEU A 61 -7.72 24.87 15.54
C LEU A 61 -8.04 23.73 14.53
N GLY A 62 -7.00 23.14 13.93
CA GLY A 62 -7.08 21.77 13.37
C GLY A 62 -6.25 21.49 12.12
N GLU A 63 -6.06 22.47 11.23
CA GLU A 63 -5.32 22.24 9.97
C GLU A 63 -3.84 22.62 10.13
N ARG A 64 -3.03 21.68 10.64
CA ARG A 64 -1.56 21.86 10.64
C ARG A 64 -1.05 21.84 9.19
N LEU A 65 -0.83 23.02 8.64
CA LEU A 65 -0.08 23.20 7.41
C LEU A 65 1.40 22.97 7.70
N ILE A 66 2.05 22.17 6.85
CA ILE A 66 3.49 21.94 6.90
C ILE A 66 4.11 22.58 5.67
N GLU A 67 5.11 23.43 5.88
CA GLU A 67 5.90 23.98 4.80
C GLU A 67 6.91 22.95 4.25
N LEU A 68 6.94 22.81 2.92
CA LEU A 68 7.93 22.01 2.23
C LEU A 68 9.26 22.75 2.12
N HIS A 69 10.26 22.28 2.84
CA HIS A 69 11.60 22.87 2.83
C HIS A 69 12.46 22.38 1.65
N SER A 70 12.11 21.26 1.01
CA SER A 70 12.87 20.69 -0.11
C SER A 70 12.77 21.56 -1.37
N ASN A 71 13.91 22.06 -1.86
CA ASN A 71 13.98 22.83 -3.11
C ASN A 71 13.47 22.03 -4.31
N THR A 72 13.72 20.73 -4.35
CA THR A 72 13.24 19.85 -5.42
C THR A 72 11.71 19.77 -5.44
N LEU A 73 11.08 19.61 -4.28
CA LEU A 73 9.62 19.55 -4.19
C LEU A 73 8.99 20.91 -4.47
N ARG A 74 9.56 22.00 -3.95
CA ARG A 74 9.13 23.37 -4.27
C ARG A 74 9.22 23.67 -5.77
N ARG A 75 10.30 23.21 -6.44
CA ARG A 75 10.47 23.29 -7.89
C ARG A 75 9.37 22.55 -8.64
N LEU A 76 9.09 21.29 -8.27
CA LEU A 76 8.05 20.49 -8.91
C LEU A 76 6.66 21.12 -8.74
N ALA A 77 6.33 21.58 -7.54
CA ALA A 77 5.07 22.28 -7.28
C ALA A 77 4.94 23.56 -8.12
N LEU A 78 6.02 24.33 -8.29
CA LEU A 78 6.02 25.54 -9.12
C LEU A 78 5.87 25.21 -10.61
N LEU A 79 6.52 24.15 -11.09
CA LEU A 79 6.35 23.67 -12.48
C LEU A 79 4.91 23.25 -12.74
N GLU A 80 4.29 22.52 -11.82
CA GLU A 80 2.89 22.11 -11.93
C GLU A 80 1.93 23.31 -11.94
N LEU A 81 2.20 24.31 -11.09
CA LEU A 81 1.47 25.58 -11.07
C LEU A 81 1.59 26.30 -12.42
N ILE A 82 2.79 26.38 -13.00
CA ILE A 82 3.03 27.00 -14.32
C ILE A 82 2.26 26.26 -15.42
N THR A 83 2.32 24.92 -15.42
CA THR A 83 1.55 24.09 -16.37
C THR A 83 0.06 24.35 -16.26
N SER A 84 -0.47 24.41 -15.04
CA SER A 84 -1.89 24.71 -14.78
C SER A 84 -2.29 26.12 -15.22
N ILE A 85 -1.44 27.12 -14.98
CA ILE A 85 -1.67 28.53 -15.42
C ILE A 85 -1.71 28.62 -16.95
N ARG A 86 -0.84 27.87 -17.64
CA ARG A 86 -0.81 27.79 -19.11
C ARG A 86 -2.01 27.03 -19.67
N ALA A 87 -2.53 26.05 -18.95
CA ALA A 87 -3.78 25.36 -19.25
C ALA A 87 -5.04 26.20 -18.92
N HIS A 88 -4.89 27.49 -18.59
CA HIS A 88 -5.98 28.42 -18.26
C HIS A 88 -6.83 28.03 -17.04
N VAL A 89 -6.26 27.26 -16.10
CA VAL A 89 -6.90 27.05 -14.79
C VAL A 89 -6.95 28.39 -14.04
N LYS A 90 -8.09 28.72 -13.44
CA LYS A 90 -8.25 29.96 -12.66
C LYS A 90 -7.51 29.82 -11.33
N PHE A 91 -6.68 30.81 -11.01
CA PHE A 91 -5.98 30.93 -9.74
C PHE A 91 -6.36 32.25 -9.09
N ASP A 92 -7.04 32.18 -7.96
CA ASP A 92 -7.37 33.35 -7.17
C ASP A 92 -6.13 33.77 -6.34
N GLY A 93 -5.93 35.08 -6.15
CA GLY A 93 -4.87 35.63 -5.29
C GLY A 93 -3.52 35.91 -5.97
N LEU A 94 -3.31 35.53 -7.23
CA LEU A 94 -2.12 35.94 -7.99
C LEU A 94 -2.39 37.24 -8.77
N SER A 95 -1.43 38.16 -8.75
CA SER A 95 -1.52 39.40 -9.55
C SER A 95 -1.37 39.12 -11.05
N SER A 96 -1.95 39.99 -11.89
CA SER A 96 -1.82 39.90 -13.35
C SER A 96 -0.36 39.86 -13.82
N THR A 97 0.52 40.59 -13.14
CA THR A 97 1.97 40.60 -13.41
C THR A 97 2.60 39.25 -13.11
N ALA A 98 2.28 38.63 -11.96
CA ALA A 98 2.79 37.31 -11.62
C ALA A 98 2.33 36.26 -12.63
N LEU A 99 1.04 36.28 -13.01
CA LEU A 99 0.50 35.38 -14.03
C LEU A 99 1.17 35.58 -15.39
N TYR A 100 1.41 36.83 -15.80
CA TYR A 100 2.12 37.13 -17.04
C TYR A 100 3.55 36.58 -17.05
N ILE A 101 4.30 36.75 -15.95
CA ILE A 101 5.66 36.22 -15.81
C ILE A 101 5.64 34.68 -15.84
N LEU A 102 4.76 34.03 -15.08
CA LEU A 102 4.65 32.58 -15.00
C LEU A 102 4.24 31.93 -16.33
N ARG A 103 3.55 32.66 -17.21
CA ARG A 103 3.18 32.17 -18.56
C ARG A 103 4.34 32.18 -19.55
N LYS A 104 5.41 32.95 -19.32
CA LYS A 104 6.52 33.06 -20.28
C LYS A 104 7.16 31.69 -20.54
N PRO A 105 7.56 31.37 -21.79
CA PRO A 105 8.19 30.09 -22.12
C PRO A 105 9.51 29.88 -21.36
N ASP A 106 10.29 30.94 -21.16
CA ASP A 106 11.59 30.90 -20.49
C ASP A 106 11.55 30.90 -18.95
N ILE A 107 10.36 30.82 -18.33
CA ILE A 107 10.21 30.88 -16.87
C ILE A 107 11.01 29.78 -16.15
N GLU A 108 11.22 28.63 -16.79
CA GLU A 108 11.97 27.51 -16.20
C GLU A 108 13.40 27.88 -15.82
N LYS A 109 14.02 28.80 -16.57
CA LYS A 109 15.34 29.35 -16.26
C LYS A 109 15.31 30.25 -15.02
N LEU A 110 14.17 30.86 -14.73
CA LEU A 110 13.96 31.75 -13.58
C LEU A 110 13.52 31.00 -12.32
N ILE A 111 13.06 29.76 -12.42
CA ILE A 111 12.59 28.97 -11.27
C ILE A 111 13.66 28.87 -10.18
N SER A 112 14.90 28.52 -10.55
CA SER A 112 15.99 28.41 -9.59
C SER A 112 16.22 29.71 -8.82
N ARG A 113 16.05 30.86 -9.49
CA ARG A 113 16.16 32.19 -8.88
C ARG A 113 14.99 32.50 -7.95
N LEU A 114 13.77 32.17 -8.35
CA LEU A 114 12.57 32.36 -7.51
C LEU A 114 12.65 31.53 -6.22
N LEU A 115 13.18 30.30 -6.30
CA LEU A 115 13.41 29.44 -5.14
C LEU A 115 14.53 29.98 -4.24
N ALA A 116 15.64 30.46 -4.83
CA ALA A 116 16.73 31.06 -4.07
C ALA A 116 16.31 32.32 -3.29
N MET A 117 15.33 33.07 -3.82
CA MET A 117 14.75 34.24 -3.15
C MET A 117 13.65 33.89 -2.13
N ASN A 118 13.42 32.60 -1.86
CA ASN A 118 12.30 32.11 -1.03
C ASN A 118 10.93 32.72 -1.41
N SER A 119 10.74 33.05 -2.70
CA SER A 119 9.51 33.69 -3.17
C SER A 119 8.35 32.70 -3.34
N VAL A 120 8.60 31.42 -3.09
CA VAL A 120 7.63 30.34 -3.23
C VAL A 120 7.64 29.49 -1.96
N CYS A 121 6.54 29.58 -1.22
CA CYS A 121 6.24 28.71 -0.09
C CYS A 121 5.19 27.68 -0.54
N VAL A 122 5.42 26.40 -0.24
CA VAL A 122 4.47 25.33 -0.55
C VAL A 122 4.00 24.72 0.76
N LEU A 123 2.70 24.83 1.01
CA LEU A 123 2.05 24.36 2.22
C LEU A 123 1.26 23.08 1.93
N ILE A 124 1.46 22.05 2.76
CA ILE A 124 0.71 20.79 2.69
C ILE A 124 -0.17 20.67 3.93
N ARG A 125 -1.44 20.29 3.72
CA ARG A 125 -2.32 19.81 4.79
C ARG A 125 -1.90 18.40 5.22
N ALA A 126 -1.03 18.32 6.21
CA ALA A 126 -0.41 17.06 6.62
C ALA A 126 -1.44 16.01 7.10
N HIS A 127 -2.45 16.45 7.85
CA HIS A 127 -3.52 15.55 8.30
C HIS A 127 -4.27 14.92 7.13
N THR A 128 -4.65 15.73 6.13
CA THR A 128 -5.34 15.23 4.93
C THR A 128 -4.44 14.28 4.14
N LEU A 129 -3.16 14.62 3.97
CA LEU A 129 -2.22 13.76 3.26
C LEU A 129 -2.07 12.41 3.97
N ASN A 130 -1.82 12.42 5.28
CA ASN A 130 -1.68 11.20 6.08
C ASN A 130 -2.94 10.33 5.99
N PHE A 131 -4.12 10.94 6.18
CA PHE A 131 -5.39 10.24 6.07
C PHE A 131 -5.58 9.60 4.68
N ARG A 132 -5.23 10.32 3.61
CA ARG A 132 -5.31 9.78 2.24
C ARG A 132 -4.31 8.66 2.00
N CYS A 133 -3.08 8.78 2.49
CA CYS A 133 -2.07 7.73 2.41
C CYS A 133 -2.51 6.47 3.15
N GLU A 134 -3.03 6.60 4.38
CA GLU A 134 -3.57 5.47 5.15
C GLU A 134 -4.75 4.81 4.44
N HIS A 135 -5.62 5.60 3.82
CA HIS A 135 -6.75 5.07 3.07
C HIS A 135 -6.29 4.28 1.84
N ILE A 136 -5.32 4.80 1.08
CA ILE A 136 -4.72 4.10 -0.07
C ILE A 136 -4.09 2.79 0.38
N GLU A 137 -3.27 2.82 1.44
CA GLU A 137 -2.63 1.62 1.99
C GLU A 137 -3.67 0.57 2.43
N SER A 138 -4.76 1.00 3.06
CA SER A 138 -5.86 0.10 3.44
C SER A 138 -6.54 -0.53 2.23
N MET A 139 -6.74 0.24 1.15
CA MET A 139 -7.34 -0.25 -0.09
C MET A 139 -6.41 -1.26 -0.78
N GLU A 140 -5.12 -0.96 -0.88
CA GLU A 140 -4.11 -1.85 -1.46
C GLU A 140 -4.03 -3.17 -0.69
N TRP A 141 -4.04 -3.10 0.64
CA TRP A 141 -4.05 -4.29 1.48
C TRP A 141 -5.31 -5.12 1.30
N GLU A 142 -6.49 -4.49 1.24
CA GLU A 142 -7.75 -5.19 1.04
C GLU A 142 -7.81 -5.88 -0.33
N GLU A 143 -7.33 -5.21 -1.38
CA GLU A 143 -7.21 -5.80 -2.71
C GLU A 143 -6.24 -6.98 -2.72
N ALA A 144 -5.06 -6.84 -2.12
CA ALA A 144 -4.06 -7.91 -2.03
C ALA A 144 -4.61 -9.12 -1.26
N ALA A 145 -5.30 -8.88 -0.15
CA ALA A 145 -5.96 -9.94 0.63
C ALA A 145 -7.06 -10.65 -0.18
N LEU A 146 -7.87 -9.91 -0.92
CA LEU A 146 -8.88 -10.50 -1.80
C LEU A 146 -8.25 -11.38 -2.88
N GLN A 147 -7.21 -10.89 -3.55
CA GLN A 147 -6.45 -11.65 -4.54
C GLN A 147 -5.85 -12.93 -3.93
N TYR A 148 -5.33 -12.83 -2.71
CA TYR A 148 -4.83 -14.00 -1.95
C TYR A 148 -5.92 -15.05 -1.75
N PHE A 149 -7.08 -14.65 -1.24
CA PHE A 149 -8.18 -15.58 -1.01
C PHE A 149 -8.65 -16.26 -2.30
N VAL A 150 -8.68 -15.51 -3.41
CA VAL A 150 -9.04 -16.07 -4.71
C VAL A 150 -8.02 -17.10 -5.17
N ARG A 151 -6.71 -16.81 -5.06
CA ARG A 151 -5.62 -17.74 -5.40
C ARG A 151 -5.62 -18.99 -4.52
N ALA A 152 -5.86 -18.82 -3.23
CA ALA A 152 -5.99 -19.91 -2.26
C ALA A 152 -7.35 -20.66 -2.36
N GLN A 153 -8.07 -20.48 -3.47
CA GLN A 153 -9.30 -21.18 -3.81
C GLN A 153 -10.38 -21.08 -2.71
N ALA A 154 -10.61 -19.87 -2.18
CA ALA A 154 -11.73 -19.63 -1.27
C ALA A 154 -13.09 -19.72 -2.01
N SER A 155 -14.08 -20.27 -1.32
CA SER A 155 -15.47 -20.32 -1.78
C SER A 155 -16.10 -18.93 -1.78
N LEU A 156 -17.15 -18.72 -2.59
CA LEU A 156 -17.85 -17.43 -2.63
C LEU A 156 -18.44 -17.07 -1.25
N THR A 157 -18.86 -18.07 -0.47
CA THR A 157 -19.36 -17.88 0.89
C THR A 157 -18.27 -17.32 1.82
N ILE A 158 -17.06 -17.88 1.76
CA ILE A 158 -15.91 -17.39 2.54
C ILE A 158 -15.51 -15.98 2.08
N LEU A 159 -15.49 -15.76 0.76
CA LEU A 159 -15.17 -14.45 0.20
C LEU A 159 -16.16 -13.38 0.67
N ARG A 160 -17.46 -13.68 0.70
CA ARG A 160 -18.49 -12.74 1.17
C ARG A 160 -18.48 -12.50 2.67
N SER A 161 -18.10 -13.50 3.47
CA SER A 161 -17.96 -13.30 4.92
C SER A 161 -16.73 -12.47 5.27
N ALA A 162 -15.64 -12.64 4.52
CA ALA A 162 -14.40 -11.89 4.70
C ALA A 162 -14.43 -10.50 4.04
N PHE A 163 -15.11 -10.36 2.91
CA PHE A 163 -15.19 -9.14 2.09
C PHE A 163 -16.65 -8.88 1.68
N PRO A 164 -17.45 -8.22 2.54
CA PRO A 164 -18.89 -8.08 2.34
C PRO A 164 -19.30 -7.41 1.02
N GLN A 165 -18.46 -6.53 0.49
CA GLN A 165 -18.73 -5.79 -0.75
C GLN A 165 -18.41 -6.60 -2.02
N VAL A 166 -17.82 -7.78 -1.89
CA VAL A 166 -17.37 -8.57 -3.05
C VAL A 166 -18.52 -9.26 -3.75
N THR A 167 -18.65 -8.99 -5.05
CA THR A 167 -19.69 -9.56 -5.90
C THR A 167 -19.22 -10.83 -6.63
N ARG A 168 -20.16 -11.70 -7.03
CA ARG A 168 -19.85 -12.90 -7.83
C ARG A 168 -19.16 -12.55 -9.16
N ALA A 169 -19.60 -11.46 -9.79
CA ALA A 169 -19.02 -10.98 -11.04
C ALA A 169 -17.56 -10.54 -10.86
N GLN A 170 -17.28 -9.79 -9.79
CA GLN A 170 -15.92 -9.38 -9.43
C GLN A 170 -15.01 -10.59 -9.19
N VAL A 171 -15.46 -11.59 -8.43
CA VAL A 171 -14.69 -12.83 -8.17
C VAL A 171 -14.43 -13.61 -9.46
N SER A 172 -15.45 -13.74 -10.33
CA SER A 172 -15.30 -14.43 -11.62
C SER A 172 -14.26 -13.74 -12.50
N ARG A 173 -14.29 -12.41 -12.58
CA ARG A 173 -13.28 -11.61 -13.29
C ARG A 173 -11.89 -11.79 -12.69
N LEU A 174 -11.75 -11.70 -11.37
CA LEU A 174 -10.48 -11.92 -10.67
C LEU A 174 -9.89 -13.30 -10.94
N ARG A 175 -10.70 -14.36 -10.89
CA ARG A 175 -10.25 -15.73 -11.23
C ARG A 175 -9.71 -15.83 -12.65
N LYS A 176 -10.39 -15.21 -13.63
CA LYS A 176 -9.91 -15.16 -15.01
C LYS A 176 -8.58 -14.42 -15.13
N VAL A 177 -8.47 -13.24 -14.52
CA VAL A 177 -7.25 -12.42 -14.54
C VAL A 177 -6.07 -13.16 -13.89
N LEU A 178 -6.32 -13.85 -12.79
CA LEU A 178 -5.29 -14.58 -12.04
C LEU A 178 -5.05 -16.01 -12.56
N ALA A 179 -5.77 -16.44 -13.62
CA ALA A 179 -5.75 -17.80 -14.15
C ALA A 179 -5.99 -18.90 -13.09
N VAL A 180 -6.88 -18.64 -12.12
CA VAL A 180 -7.19 -19.58 -11.02
C VAL A 180 -8.50 -20.31 -11.28
N THR A 181 -8.51 -21.63 -11.07
CA THR A 181 -9.72 -22.44 -11.18
C THR A 181 -10.74 -22.11 -10.08
N PRO A 182 -12.04 -22.39 -10.31
CA PRO A 182 -13.03 -22.33 -9.24
C PRO A 182 -12.65 -23.24 -8.06
N PRO A 183 -13.10 -22.90 -6.84
CA PRO A 183 -12.75 -23.66 -5.64
C PRO A 183 -13.29 -25.09 -5.74
N ALA A 184 -12.40 -26.07 -5.50
CA ALA A 184 -12.79 -27.46 -5.35
C ALA A 184 -13.61 -27.66 -4.06
N LYS A 185 -14.33 -28.78 -3.98
CA LYS A 185 -15.00 -29.18 -2.73
C LYS A 185 -13.94 -29.34 -1.63
N ALA A 186 -14.33 -29.01 -0.39
CA ALA A 186 -13.47 -29.21 0.77
C ALA A 186 -13.04 -30.67 0.87
N VAL A 187 -11.75 -30.90 1.09
CA VAL A 187 -11.20 -32.25 1.29
C VAL A 187 -11.43 -32.69 2.72
N HIS A 188 -11.77 -33.96 2.93
CA HIS A 188 -11.85 -34.53 4.27
C HIS A 188 -10.45 -34.74 4.83
N LEU A 189 -10.17 -34.18 6.01
CA LEU A 189 -8.85 -34.27 6.65
C LEU A 189 -8.83 -35.36 7.73
N PRO A 190 -7.72 -36.12 7.88
CA PRO A 190 -7.51 -37.02 9.01
C PRO A 190 -7.57 -36.27 10.36
N LEU A 191 -8.00 -36.98 11.42
CA LEU A 191 -8.17 -36.40 12.76
C LEU A 191 -6.90 -35.72 13.30
N GLN A 192 -5.73 -36.31 13.07
CA GLN A 192 -4.45 -35.73 13.50
C GLN A 192 -4.18 -34.37 12.85
N GLN A 193 -4.45 -34.23 11.54
CA GLN A 193 -4.30 -32.96 10.82
C GLN A 193 -5.31 -31.93 11.31
N LEU A 194 -6.55 -32.35 11.59
CA LEU A 194 -7.56 -31.45 12.17
C LEU A 194 -7.10 -30.91 13.53
N GLN A 195 -6.58 -31.76 14.42
CA GLN A 195 -6.07 -31.33 15.72
C GLN A 195 -4.94 -30.32 15.59
N GLU A 196 -4.02 -30.56 14.65
CA GLU A 196 -2.90 -29.65 14.40
C GLU A 196 -3.36 -28.30 13.85
N ILE A 197 -4.28 -28.30 12.87
CA ILE A 197 -4.89 -27.07 12.34
C ILE A 197 -5.57 -26.28 13.47
N TYR A 198 -6.31 -26.93 14.36
CA TYR A 198 -6.94 -26.27 15.50
C TYR A 198 -5.91 -25.66 16.47
N ARG A 199 -4.82 -26.38 16.77
CA ARG A 199 -3.75 -25.89 17.65
C ARG A 199 -3.11 -24.62 17.07
N ILE A 200 -2.75 -24.64 15.79
CA ILE A 200 -2.17 -23.49 15.10
C ILE A 200 -3.18 -22.34 15.02
N TRP A 201 -4.45 -22.63 14.72
CA TRP A 201 -5.50 -21.61 14.66
C TRP A 201 -5.67 -20.85 15.98
N GLN A 202 -5.60 -21.53 17.13
CA GLN A 202 -5.69 -20.87 18.44
C GLN A 202 -4.53 -19.90 18.67
N LYS A 203 -3.31 -20.30 18.30
CA LYS A 203 -2.13 -19.42 18.38
C LYS A 203 -2.30 -18.19 17.48
N ILE A 204 -2.71 -18.38 16.23
CA ILE A 204 -2.95 -17.29 15.29
C ILE A 204 -4.04 -16.33 15.80
N CYS A 205 -5.10 -16.84 16.42
CA CYS A 205 -6.16 -16.01 16.99
C CYS A 205 -5.68 -15.08 18.12
N GLN A 206 -4.64 -15.48 18.86
CA GLN A 206 -4.03 -14.66 19.92
C GLN A 206 -3.14 -13.56 19.34
N GLU A 207 -2.49 -13.82 18.21
CA GLU A 207 -1.53 -12.88 17.60
C GLU A 207 -2.20 -11.87 16.65
N ARG A 208 -3.33 -12.23 16.04
CA ARG A 208 -3.98 -11.46 14.98
C ARG A 208 -5.42 -11.14 15.37
N GLU A 209 -5.83 -9.89 15.20
CA GLU A 209 -7.22 -9.46 15.44
C GLU A 209 -8.12 -9.64 14.21
N ASP A 210 -7.62 -9.31 13.02
CA ASP A 210 -8.40 -9.38 11.78
C ASP A 210 -8.55 -10.83 11.30
N ASN A 211 -9.80 -11.28 11.13
CA ASN A 211 -10.13 -12.61 10.63
C ASN A 211 -9.49 -12.93 9.27
N ARG A 212 -9.35 -11.94 8.38
CA ARG A 212 -8.70 -12.12 7.06
C ARG A 212 -7.24 -12.49 7.24
N GLU A 213 -6.52 -11.81 8.12
CA GLU A 213 -5.12 -12.11 8.44
C GLU A 213 -4.98 -13.49 9.06
N ARG A 214 -5.92 -13.89 9.93
CA ARG A 214 -5.91 -15.22 10.54
C ARG A 214 -5.97 -16.33 9.48
N TYR A 215 -6.88 -16.21 8.51
CA TYR A 215 -6.99 -17.18 7.41
C TYR A 215 -5.76 -17.18 6.50
N ILE A 216 -5.20 -16.00 6.18
CA ILE A 216 -3.97 -15.88 5.39
C ILE A 216 -2.80 -16.57 6.11
N ALA A 217 -2.64 -16.30 7.41
CA ALA A 217 -1.60 -16.90 8.24
C ALA A 217 -1.77 -18.42 8.29
N LEU A 218 -2.99 -18.92 8.56
CA LEU A 218 -3.27 -20.35 8.61
C LEU A 218 -2.95 -21.05 7.29
N HIS A 219 -3.35 -20.47 6.16
CA HIS A 219 -3.02 -21.02 4.86
C HIS A 219 -1.50 -21.00 4.60
N GLY A 220 -0.77 -20.02 5.14
CA GLY A 220 0.69 -20.02 5.04
C GLY A 220 1.37 -21.16 5.79
N GLU A 221 0.78 -21.64 6.90
CA GLU A 221 1.25 -22.82 7.64
C GLU A 221 0.87 -24.13 6.93
N PHE A 222 -0.19 -24.11 6.12
CA PHE A 222 -0.69 -25.29 5.38
C PHE A 222 -0.98 -24.98 3.90
N PRO A 223 0.03 -24.59 3.11
CA PRO A 223 -0.15 -24.12 1.73
C PRO A 223 -0.67 -25.21 0.78
N GLN A 224 -0.56 -26.49 1.16
CA GLN A 224 -1.09 -27.62 0.41
C GLN A 224 -2.62 -27.72 0.44
N PHE A 225 -3.30 -27.02 1.36
CA PHE A 225 -4.75 -27.07 1.49
C PHE A 225 -5.40 -25.77 1.01
N THR A 226 -6.52 -25.87 0.31
CA THR A 226 -7.32 -24.71 -0.07
C THR A 226 -7.95 -24.04 1.15
N LEU A 227 -8.21 -22.73 1.08
CA LEU A 227 -8.93 -22.02 2.14
C LEU A 227 -10.33 -22.59 2.38
N THR A 228 -10.98 -23.14 1.35
CA THR A 228 -12.25 -23.86 1.51
C THR A 228 -12.10 -25.09 2.39
N THR A 229 -11.02 -25.86 2.23
CA THR A 229 -10.73 -27.03 3.06
C THR A 229 -10.41 -26.62 4.51
N LEU A 230 -9.53 -25.63 4.69
CA LEU A 230 -9.16 -25.13 6.02
C LEU A 230 -10.35 -24.55 6.78
N CYS A 231 -11.19 -23.76 6.10
CA CYS A 231 -12.40 -23.20 6.71
C CYS A 231 -13.42 -24.30 7.07
N ALA A 232 -13.60 -25.32 6.22
CA ALA A 232 -14.44 -26.46 6.55
C ALA A 232 -13.93 -27.19 7.79
N ALA A 233 -12.62 -27.47 7.87
CA ALA A 233 -11.98 -28.12 9.01
C ALA A 233 -12.25 -27.39 10.34
N LEU A 234 -12.23 -26.06 10.34
CA LEU A 234 -12.51 -25.25 11.54
C LEU A 234 -13.99 -25.28 11.96
N ASN A 235 -14.91 -25.45 11.01
CA ASN A 235 -16.36 -25.42 11.25
C ASN A 235 -16.97 -26.77 11.67
N VAL A 236 -16.23 -27.89 11.54
CA VAL A 236 -16.72 -29.24 11.91
C VAL A 236 -17.07 -29.37 13.40
N LYS A 237 -16.63 -28.45 14.27
CA LYS A 237 -16.88 -28.48 15.73
C LYS A 237 -18.10 -27.70 16.26
N VAL A 238 -18.99 -27.17 15.42
CA VAL A 238 -20.18 -26.41 15.91
C VAL A 238 -21.46 -27.26 16.02
N ARG A 239 -21.39 -28.58 15.86
CA ARG A 239 -22.52 -29.48 16.15
C ARG A 239 -22.14 -30.43 17.28
N LYS A 240 -22.32 -29.97 18.52
CA LYS A 240 -22.58 -30.84 19.67
C LYS A 240 -24.03 -30.63 20.07
#